data_AF-A0A1U7VIZ9-F1
#
_entry.id   AF-A0A1U7VIZ9-F1
#
_cell.length_a   1.000
_cell.length_b   1.000
_cell.length_c   1.000
_cell.angle_alpha   90.00
_cell.angle_beta   90.00
_cell.angle_gamma   90.00
#
_symmetry.space_group_name_H-M   'P 1'
#
loop_
_entity.id
_entity.type
_entity.pdbx_description
1 polymer ?
#
loop_
_entity_poly.entity_id
_entity_poly.type
_entity_poly.pdbx_seq_one_letter_code
_entity_poly.pdbx_strand_id
1 'polypeptide(L)'
;MSISHSTWPVMLMNYNLSPWICMKPEYIMLSMIIPGPSSPGKDIDVYLQPLIAELKELWEKGVETYDAETNQTFLMRAALLWTVSDFPALSMLSGWSTKARWACPTYNYDTCSQYLKHSRKMCYLRHRAFLPHDHPFRKDKKSFNGEEEHRAMPTPLSGVEVLEELREFNIIFGKGQKKRPRRNDGPWKKRSIFFELPYWVHNKLRHNLDMMHIEKNICDSFLGTLLDIPGKSKDHVNSRYDLQEMGIRKELQPLKDDKNGKVHLAKACYSMKPEEKRLFCTVLKNVKLPKGCASNISHRVQVEEMKISGYKSHDANFIMHYLLQVAVIKVLPKNVSLALIRLGNYFRTICSKVIRQNDLDKMQSEIIDIACDLETIFPPTFFDIMTHLPIHLVNEIKLGGLTHLRWMYPLEKNLCKYKAFVRNRTHPEASIAEGFLAEECLNFCSRYLHDGVKTRFSRYQTEDDEGIQIEGDDSSPIFPNIGHPIGSKNKRKGKTFDMDLQLWSEAHRYVLFNTGDEQVEAFIKEHKNFINNHTKGNAWLKARIHSREFENWLREKVKNVEVPNHLR
;
A
#
# COMPACT_ATOMS: atom_id res chain seq x y z
N MET A 1 -17.30 16.42 12.22
CA MET A 1 -18.57 15.78 11.79
C MET A 1 -18.64 14.42 12.49
N SER A 2 -19.53 14.25 13.46
CA SER A 2 -19.87 12.89 13.89
C SER A 2 -20.57 12.22 12.70
N ILE A 3 -20.17 10.99 12.39
CA ILE A 3 -20.85 10.20 11.37
C ILE A 3 -22.21 9.83 11.99
N SER A 4 -23.31 10.40 11.48
CA SER A 4 -24.65 10.17 12.03
C SER A 4 -25.16 8.75 11.80
N HIS A 5 -24.59 8.03 10.83
CA HIS A 5 -24.95 6.67 10.47
C HIS A 5 -23.78 5.92 9.85
N SER A 6 -23.48 4.72 10.35
CA SER A 6 -22.40 3.86 9.88
C SER A 6 -22.97 2.62 9.19
N THR A 7 -22.75 2.47 7.89
CA THR A 7 -23.12 1.28 7.11
C THR A 7 -21.86 0.50 6.72
N TRP A 8 -21.91 -0.83 6.79
CA TRP A 8 -20.74 -1.70 6.64
C TRP A 8 -20.97 -2.77 5.55
N PRO A 9 -20.64 -2.48 4.28
CA PRO A 9 -20.67 -3.45 3.20
C PRO A 9 -19.60 -4.54 3.37
N VAL A 10 -19.96 -5.80 3.16
CA VAL A 10 -19.06 -6.95 3.08
C VAL A 10 -18.94 -7.37 1.63
N MET A 11 -17.73 -7.26 1.09
CA MET A 11 -17.43 -7.51 -0.32
C MET A 11 -16.54 -8.74 -0.47
N LEU A 12 -16.80 -9.57 -1.49
CA LEU A 12 -16.01 -10.74 -1.83
C LEU A 12 -15.33 -10.55 -3.19
N MET A 13 -14.10 -11.06 -3.30
CA MET A 13 -13.28 -11.03 -4.51
C MET A 13 -12.88 -12.44 -4.89
N ASN A 14 -13.06 -12.81 -6.16
CA ASN A 14 -12.64 -14.10 -6.68
C ASN A 14 -11.19 -14.04 -7.18
N TYR A 15 -10.27 -14.64 -6.42
CA TYR A 15 -8.86 -14.70 -6.75
C TYR A 15 -8.50 -15.71 -7.85
N ASN A 16 -9.44 -16.56 -8.30
CA ASN A 16 -9.24 -17.42 -9.46
C ASN A 16 -9.33 -16.64 -10.78
N LEU A 17 -9.86 -15.41 -10.74
CA LEU A 17 -9.86 -14.51 -11.89
C LEU A 17 -8.46 -13.92 -12.10
N SER A 18 -8.15 -13.60 -13.36
CA SER A 18 -6.87 -12.98 -13.71
C SER A 18 -6.63 -11.67 -12.93
N PRO A 19 -5.38 -11.37 -12.51
CA PRO A 19 -4.99 -10.16 -11.80
C PRO A 19 -5.53 -8.84 -12.40
N TRP A 20 -5.72 -8.81 -13.72
CA TRP A 20 -6.20 -7.62 -14.44
C TRP A 20 -7.69 -7.32 -14.20
N ILE A 21 -8.47 -8.29 -13.73
CA ILE A 21 -9.93 -8.18 -13.60
C ILE A 21 -10.46 -8.52 -12.21
N CYS A 22 -9.75 -9.28 -11.38
CA CYS A 22 -10.26 -9.80 -10.10
C CYS A 22 -10.68 -8.72 -9.09
N MET A 23 -10.09 -7.51 -9.19
CA MET A 23 -10.46 -6.36 -8.35
C MET A 23 -11.22 -5.26 -9.11
N LYS A 24 -11.68 -5.53 -10.35
CA LYS A 24 -12.54 -4.59 -11.06
C LYS A 24 -13.94 -4.59 -10.43
N PRO A 25 -14.64 -3.43 -10.39
CA PRO A 25 -15.96 -3.31 -9.77
C PRO A 25 -16.99 -4.33 -10.23
N GLU A 26 -16.92 -4.77 -11.49
CA GLU A 26 -17.86 -5.70 -12.11
C GLU A 26 -17.69 -7.15 -11.62
N TYR A 27 -16.57 -7.44 -10.94
CA TYR A 27 -16.24 -8.78 -10.42
C TYR A 27 -16.16 -8.82 -8.89
N ILE A 28 -16.49 -7.71 -8.23
CA ILE A 28 -16.58 -7.62 -6.77
C ILE A 28 -18.02 -7.88 -6.35
N MET A 29 -18.23 -8.94 -5.59
CA MET A 29 -19.56 -9.33 -5.11
C MET A 29 -19.87 -8.60 -3.80
N LEU A 30 -21.02 -7.93 -3.72
CA LEU A 30 -21.53 -7.41 -2.45
C LEU A 30 -22.30 -8.53 -1.75
N SER A 31 -21.63 -9.27 -0.88
CA SER A 31 -22.21 -10.42 -0.17
C SER A 31 -23.29 -9.98 0.83
N MET A 32 -23.05 -8.92 1.59
CA MET A 32 -24.04 -8.38 2.51
C MET A 32 -23.78 -6.93 2.91
N ILE A 33 -24.78 -6.30 3.54
CA ILE A 33 -24.70 -4.97 4.12
C ILE A 33 -25.06 -5.07 5.60
N ILE A 34 -24.11 -4.79 6.48
CA ILE A 34 -24.34 -4.74 7.93
C ILE A 34 -24.94 -3.35 8.28
N PRO A 35 -26.12 -3.32 8.92
CA PRO A 35 -26.86 -2.08 9.14
C PRO A 35 -26.28 -1.19 10.25
N GLY A 36 -26.45 0.12 10.07
CA GLY A 36 -26.13 1.13 11.07
C GLY A 36 -27.20 1.29 12.17
N PRO A 37 -27.20 2.41 12.93
CA PRO A 37 -26.37 3.61 12.74
C PRO A 37 -24.97 3.54 13.36
N SER A 38 -24.68 2.52 14.18
CA SER A 38 -23.41 2.39 14.90
C SER A 38 -22.56 1.26 14.34
N SER A 39 -21.24 1.33 14.56
CA SER A 39 -20.33 0.22 14.25
C SER A 39 -20.79 -1.09 14.91
N PRO A 40 -20.69 -2.24 14.21
CA PRO A 40 -21.12 -3.54 14.75
C PRO A 40 -20.24 -4.01 15.91
N GLY A 41 -19.00 -3.51 16.03
CA GLY A 41 -18.09 -3.90 17.10
C GLY A 41 -17.88 -5.42 17.12
N LYS A 42 -18.14 -6.07 18.26
CA LYS A 42 -18.02 -7.53 18.38
C LYS A 42 -19.19 -8.28 17.75
N ASP A 43 -20.35 -7.64 17.61
CA ASP A 43 -21.54 -8.25 17.04
C ASP A 43 -21.41 -8.45 15.51
N ILE A 44 -20.30 -7.99 14.90
CA ILE A 44 -19.97 -8.27 13.49
C ILE A 44 -20.06 -9.76 13.16
N ASP A 45 -19.68 -10.63 14.10
CA ASP A 45 -19.71 -12.08 13.90
C ASP A 45 -21.14 -12.61 13.74
N VAL A 46 -22.12 -12.04 14.46
CA VAL A 46 -23.54 -12.40 14.29
C VAL A 46 -23.98 -12.12 12.87
N TYR A 47 -23.62 -10.97 12.33
CA TYR A 47 -23.95 -10.63 10.96
C TYR A 47 -23.22 -11.53 9.96
N LEU A 48 -22.00 -11.96 10.22
CA LEU A 48 -21.24 -12.82 9.30
C LEU A 48 -21.71 -14.29 9.27
N GLN A 49 -22.61 -14.72 10.16
CA GLN A 49 -23.09 -16.12 10.22
C GLN A 49 -23.61 -16.68 8.89
N PRO A 50 -24.44 -15.97 8.11
CA PRO A 50 -24.92 -16.48 6.82
C PRO A 50 -23.77 -16.72 5.83
N LEU A 51 -22.84 -15.76 5.73
CA LEU A 51 -21.66 -15.90 4.87
C LEU A 51 -20.79 -17.09 5.30
N ILE A 52 -20.59 -17.28 6.60
CA ILE A 52 -19.79 -18.40 7.12
C ILE A 52 -20.50 -19.74 6.85
N ALA A 53 -21.83 -19.80 6.96
CA ALA A 53 -22.59 -21.00 6.64
C ALA A 53 -22.44 -21.39 5.15
N GLU A 54 -22.57 -20.43 4.23
CA GLU A 54 -22.36 -20.65 2.79
C GLU A 54 -20.92 -21.07 2.47
N LEU A 55 -19.93 -20.42 3.09
CA LEU A 55 -18.51 -20.78 2.90
C LEU A 55 -18.19 -22.20 3.42
N LYS A 56 -18.85 -22.64 4.50
CA LYS A 56 -18.73 -24.02 4.98
C LYS A 56 -19.35 -25.01 4.02
N GLU A 57 -20.54 -24.70 3.50
CA GLU A 57 -21.20 -25.55 2.50
C GLU A 57 -20.35 -25.69 1.23
N LEU A 58 -19.82 -24.57 0.71
CA LEU A 58 -18.92 -24.55 -0.44
C LEU A 58 -17.63 -25.36 -0.20
N TRP A 59 -17.10 -25.36 1.02
CA TRP A 59 -15.88 -26.10 1.34
C TRP A 59 -16.13 -27.60 1.53
N GLU A 60 -17.14 -27.97 2.32
CA GLU A 60 -17.38 -29.34 2.78
C GLU A 60 -18.11 -30.17 1.72
N LYS A 61 -19.22 -29.62 1.19
CA LYS A 61 -20.08 -30.29 0.21
C LYS A 61 -19.72 -29.90 -1.22
N GLY A 62 -19.46 -28.61 -1.44
CA GLY A 62 -19.36 -28.04 -2.78
C GLY A 62 -20.74 -27.83 -3.42
N VAL A 63 -20.75 -27.12 -4.56
CA VAL A 63 -21.95 -26.83 -5.34
C VAL A 63 -21.75 -27.30 -6.78
N GLU A 64 -22.72 -28.03 -7.31
CA GLU A 64 -22.71 -28.48 -8.70
C GLU A 64 -22.71 -27.26 -9.64
N THR A 65 -21.69 -27.15 -10.49
CA THR A 65 -21.45 -25.98 -11.34
C THR A 65 -21.16 -26.42 -12.76
N TYR A 66 -21.83 -25.79 -13.72
CA TYR A 66 -21.63 -26.04 -15.14
C TYR A 66 -20.46 -25.21 -15.68
N ASP A 67 -19.49 -25.87 -16.28
CA ASP A 67 -18.41 -25.23 -17.03
C ASP A 67 -18.81 -25.13 -18.52
N ALA A 68 -18.98 -23.90 -18.99
CA ALA A 68 -19.38 -23.61 -20.36
C ALA A 68 -18.27 -23.85 -21.39
N GLU A 69 -17.00 -23.87 -20.98
CA GLU A 69 -15.88 -24.14 -21.91
C GLU A 69 -15.78 -25.63 -22.22
N THR A 70 -15.87 -26.47 -21.19
CA THR A 70 -15.76 -27.92 -21.33
C THR A 70 -17.11 -28.61 -21.57
N ASN A 71 -18.23 -27.89 -21.44
CA ASN A 71 -19.60 -28.43 -21.44
C ASN A 71 -19.79 -29.57 -20.43
N GLN A 72 -19.12 -29.47 -19.27
CA GLN A 72 -19.18 -30.48 -18.22
C GLN A 72 -19.60 -29.85 -16.90
N THR A 73 -20.27 -30.66 -16.09
CA THR A 73 -20.60 -30.29 -14.73
C THR A 73 -19.50 -30.77 -13.80
N PHE A 74 -19.04 -29.89 -12.91
CA PHE A 74 -18.08 -30.21 -11.88
C PHE A 74 -18.57 -29.76 -10.51
N LEU A 75 -18.03 -30.37 -9.46
CA LEU A 75 -18.33 -29.98 -8.09
C LEU A 75 -17.40 -28.83 -7.68
N MET A 76 -17.92 -27.59 -7.71
CA MET A 76 -17.16 -26.42 -7.31
C MET A 76 -17.04 -26.35 -5.79
N ARG A 77 -15.81 -26.12 -5.31
CA ARG A 77 -15.53 -25.79 -3.92
C ARG A 77 -14.87 -24.42 -3.82
N ALA A 78 -15.07 -23.73 -2.71
CA ALA A 78 -14.45 -22.44 -2.45
C ALA A 78 -13.86 -22.37 -1.03
N ALA A 79 -12.79 -21.59 -0.90
CA ALA A 79 -12.16 -21.28 0.38
C ALA A 79 -11.93 -19.77 0.51
N LEU A 80 -12.25 -19.21 1.67
CA LEU A 80 -11.89 -17.85 2.00
C LEU A 80 -10.40 -17.79 2.33
N LEU A 81 -9.63 -17.11 1.48
CA LEU A 81 -8.18 -17.01 1.67
C LEU A 81 -7.80 -16.10 2.84
N TRP A 82 -8.44 -14.94 2.96
CA TRP A 82 -8.12 -13.95 3.99
C TRP A 82 -9.14 -12.81 3.99
N THR A 83 -9.09 -11.96 5.01
CA THR A 83 -9.81 -10.68 5.01
C THR A 83 -8.87 -9.51 4.74
N VAL A 84 -9.38 -8.44 4.13
CA VAL A 84 -8.71 -7.14 4.01
C VAL A 84 -9.64 -6.08 4.59
N SER A 85 -9.15 -5.26 5.52
CA SER A 85 -9.93 -4.23 6.20
C SER A 85 -9.02 -3.15 6.76
N ASP A 86 -9.57 -2.00 7.11
CA ASP A 86 -8.80 -1.02 7.88
C ASP A 86 -8.37 -1.59 9.26
N PHE A 87 -7.39 -0.95 9.90
CA PHE A 87 -6.80 -1.48 11.13
C PHE A 87 -7.78 -1.55 12.33
N PRO A 88 -8.74 -0.61 12.49
CA PRO A 88 -9.83 -0.77 13.45
C PRO A 88 -10.75 -1.96 13.17
N ALA A 89 -11.18 -2.17 11.92
CA ALA A 89 -12.02 -3.29 11.54
C ALA A 89 -11.29 -4.63 11.66
N LEU A 90 -9.97 -4.66 11.44
CA LEU A 90 -9.14 -5.85 11.67
C LEU A 90 -9.28 -6.34 13.11
N SER A 91 -9.36 -5.43 14.09
CA SER A 91 -9.62 -5.78 15.49
C SER A 91 -10.99 -6.42 15.69
N MET A 92 -12.00 -5.93 14.98
CA MET A 92 -13.35 -6.49 15.02
C MET A 92 -13.40 -7.86 14.35
N LEU A 93 -12.72 -8.08 13.23
CA LEU A 93 -12.72 -9.38 12.55
C LEU A 93 -11.92 -10.42 13.31
N SER A 94 -10.67 -10.12 13.66
CA SER A 94 -9.76 -11.04 14.34
C SER A 94 -10.12 -11.30 15.80
N GLY A 95 -10.75 -10.34 16.46
CA GLY A 95 -10.91 -10.34 17.91
C GLY A 95 -9.65 -9.93 18.68
N TRP A 96 -8.53 -9.67 18.01
CA TRP A 96 -7.31 -9.16 18.64
C TRP A 96 -7.40 -7.64 18.85
N SER A 97 -6.89 -7.13 19.97
CA SER A 97 -6.85 -5.69 20.22
C SER A 97 -5.80 -5.01 19.35
N THR A 98 -6.20 -4.09 18.47
CA THR A 98 -5.26 -3.25 17.69
C THR A 98 -4.89 -1.94 18.41
N LYS A 99 -4.99 -1.94 19.75
CA LYS A 99 -4.75 -0.78 20.61
C LYS A 99 -3.82 -1.12 21.75
N ALA A 100 -3.19 -0.08 22.28
CA ALA A 100 -2.32 -0.11 23.45
C ALA A 100 -1.12 -1.07 23.29
N ARG A 101 -0.67 -1.69 24.38
CA ARG A 101 0.59 -2.46 24.45
C ARG A 101 0.71 -3.56 23.37
N TRP A 102 -0.40 -4.18 22.99
CA TRP A 102 -0.44 -5.37 22.15
C TRP A 102 -1.03 -5.11 20.76
N ALA A 103 -0.92 -3.90 20.22
CA ALA A 103 -1.61 -3.58 18.97
C ALA A 103 -1.16 -4.37 17.74
N CYS A 104 0.05 -4.96 17.74
CA CYS A 104 0.53 -5.77 16.63
C CYS A 104 -0.20 -7.12 16.63
N PRO A 105 -0.97 -7.45 15.57
CA PRO A 105 -1.70 -8.71 15.50
C PRO A 105 -0.81 -9.91 15.17
N THR A 106 0.42 -9.69 14.70
CA THR A 106 1.35 -10.75 14.27
C THR A 106 2.20 -11.30 15.41
N TYR A 107 2.78 -10.43 16.25
CA TYR A 107 3.64 -10.84 17.38
C TYR A 107 2.90 -10.85 18.70
N ASN A 108 1.64 -10.45 18.70
CA ASN A 108 0.73 -10.64 19.82
C ASN A 108 1.31 -10.18 21.18
N TYR A 109 1.56 -11.12 22.09
CA TYR A 109 2.08 -10.85 23.43
C TYR A 109 3.51 -10.32 23.43
N ASP A 110 4.30 -10.67 22.41
CA ASP A 110 5.72 -10.30 22.26
C ASP A 110 5.91 -8.94 21.57
N THR A 111 4.83 -8.20 21.35
CA THR A 111 4.88 -6.83 20.82
C THR A 111 5.74 -5.95 21.72
N CYS A 112 6.85 -5.44 21.19
CA CYS A 112 7.71 -4.48 21.88
C CYS A 112 7.06 -3.10 21.84
N SER A 113 6.40 -2.72 22.94
CA SER A 113 5.80 -1.39 23.06
C SER A 113 6.17 -0.71 24.39
N GLN A 114 6.16 0.61 24.36
CA GLN A 114 6.48 1.46 25.50
C GLN A 114 5.48 2.62 25.58
N TYR A 115 4.95 2.87 26.77
CA TYR A 115 4.10 4.02 27.02
C TYR A 115 4.94 5.25 27.30
N LEU A 116 4.75 6.29 26.49
CA LEU A 116 5.38 7.60 26.65
C LEU A 116 4.51 8.44 27.59
N LYS A 117 5.05 8.77 28.76
CA LYS A 117 4.32 9.38 29.87
C LYS A 117 3.86 10.80 29.57
N HIS A 118 4.71 11.63 28.96
CA HIS A 118 4.40 13.02 28.66
C HIS A 118 3.53 13.13 27.41
N SER A 119 3.83 12.38 26.35
CA SER A 119 3.02 12.35 25.14
C SER A 119 1.72 11.56 25.26
N ARG A 120 1.56 10.77 26.34
CA ARG A 120 0.39 9.91 26.62
C ARG A 120 0.07 8.96 25.47
N LYS A 121 1.09 8.33 24.90
CA LYS A 121 0.99 7.53 23.69
C LYS A 121 1.78 6.23 23.83
N MET A 122 1.24 5.13 23.29
CA MET A 122 2.02 3.91 23.09
C MET A 122 2.85 4.04 21.82
N CYS A 123 4.14 3.76 21.94
CA CYS A 123 5.07 3.62 20.82
C CYS A 123 5.58 2.18 20.72
N TYR A 124 6.08 1.81 19.55
CA TYR A 124 6.53 0.47 19.18
C TYR A 124 7.98 0.58 18.71
N LEU A 125 8.88 0.46 19.68
CA LEU A 125 10.32 0.61 19.49
C LEU A 125 10.98 -0.77 19.46
N ARG A 126 12.33 -0.76 19.43
CA ARG A 126 13.17 -1.96 19.52
C ARG A 126 13.04 -2.84 18.27
N HIS A 127 12.98 -2.20 17.09
CA HIS A 127 13.13 -2.91 15.80
C HIS A 127 14.48 -3.66 15.70
N ARG A 128 15.45 -3.31 16.56
CA ARG A 128 16.72 -4.01 16.71
C ARG A 128 16.59 -5.50 17.08
N ALA A 129 15.49 -5.91 17.72
CA ALA A 129 15.26 -7.31 18.06
C ALA A 129 15.09 -8.20 16.81
N PHE A 130 14.78 -7.60 15.65
CA PHE A 130 14.63 -8.29 14.37
C PHE A 130 15.95 -8.37 13.57
N LEU A 131 17.02 -7.68 14.01
CA LEU A 131 18.33 -7.74 13.35
C LEU A 131 19.07 -9.04 13.68
N PRO A 132 20.06 -9.47 12.87
CA PRO A 132 21.00 -10.53 13.27
C PRO A 132 21.69 -10.23 14.61
N HIS A 133 22.05 -11.26 15.39
CA HIS A 133 22.62 -11.11 16.72
C HIS A 133 23.97 -10.35 16.76
N ASP A 134 24.74 -10.43 15.69
CA ASP A 134 26.02 -9.78 15.49
C ASP A 134 25.91 -8.35 14.92
N HIS A 135 24.69 -7.90 14.57
CA HIS A 135 24.50 -6.58 13.96
C HIS A 135 24.92 -5.44 14.92
N PRO A 136 25.71 -4.44 14.46
CA PRO A 136 26.23 -3.37 15.32
C PRO A 136 25.16 -2.60 16.11
N PHE A 137 24.00 -2.33 15.50
CA PHE A 137 22.91 -1.63 16.18
C PHE A 137 22.41 -2.33 17.46
N ARG A 138 22.51 -3.67 17.56
CA ARG A 138 22.11 -4.37 18.79
C ARG A 138 22.94 -3.94 20.00
N LYS A 139 24.19 -3.52 19.79
CA LYS A 139 25.09 -3.04 20.85
C LYS A 139 25.04 -1.53 21.08
N ASP A 140 24.41 -0.77 20.19
CA ASP A 140 24.37 0.69 20.26
C ASP A 140 23.35 1.18 21.30
N LYS A 141 23.81 1.45 22.52
CA LYS A 141 22.98 2.05 23.58
C LYS A 141 22.64 3.51 23.28
N LYS A 142 23.59 4.25 22.71
CA LYS A 142 23.59 5.72 22.69
C LYS A 142 22.55 6.25 21.71
N SER A 143 22.44 5.65 20.53
CA SER A 143 21.53 6.13 19.48
C SER A 143 20.08 5.68 19.67
N PHE A 144 19.85 4.66 20.51
CA PHE A 144 18.55 4.02 20.72
C PHE A 144 17.99 4.31 22.13
N ASN A 145 17.54 3.28 22.86
CA ASN A 145 16.81 3.38 24.12
C ASN A 145 17.71 3.28 25.37
N GLY A 146 19.04 3.47 25.24
CA GLY A 146 19.98 3.38 26.36
C GLY A 146 20.41 1.96 26.75
N GLU A 147 19.88 0.93 26.09
CA GLU A 147 20.12 -0.48 26.41
C GLU A 147 20.69 -1.27 25.21
N GLU A 148 21.33 -2.40 25.48
CA GLU A 148 21.67 -3.40 24.46
C GLU A 148 20.46 -4.29 24.15
N GLU A 149 20.38 -4.77 22.91
CA GLU A 149 19.31 -5.65 22.45
C GLU A 149 19.80 -7.09 22.26
N HIS A 150 19.54 -7.94 23.25
CA HIS A 150 19.90 -9.36 23.24
C HIS A 150 18.74 -10.29 22.91
N ARG A 151 17.50 -9.79 22.80
CA ARG A 151 16.33 -10.65 22.60
C ARG A 151 16.35 -11.28 21.21
N ALA A 152 15.81 -12.48 21.13
CA ALA A 152 15.53 -13.14 19.87
C ALA A 152 14.34 -12.47 19.16
N MET A 153 14.22 -12.71 17.87
CA MET A 153 13.05 -12.31 17.10
C MET A 153 11.79 -12.98 17.70
N PRO A 154 10.71 -12.21 17.98
CA PRO A 154 9.42 -12.76 18.41
C PRO A 154 8.87 -13.82 17.46
N THR A 155 8.22 -14.84 18.00
CA THR A 155 7.57 -15.89 17.21
C THR A 155 6.07 -15.61 17.11
N PRO A 156 5.49 -15.52 15.90
CA PRO A 156 4.04 -15.36 15.74
C PRO A 156 3.26 -16.56 16.29
N LEU A 157 2.08 -16.31 16.86
CA LEU A 157 1.18 -17.39 17.27
C LEU A 157 0.64 -18.14 16.04
N SER A 158 0.74 -19.46 16.06
CA SER A 158 0.08 -20.34 15.11
C SER A 158 -1.45 -20.27 15.27
N GLY A 159 -2.19 -20.63 14.23
CA GLY A 159 -3.65 -20.68 14.32
C GLY A 159 -4.15 -21.71 15.35
N VAL A 160 -3.40 -22.80 15.58
CA VAL A 160 -3.70 -23.81 16.60
C VAL A 160 -3.54 -23.25 18.01
N GLU A 161 -2.43 -22.56 18.29
CA GLU A 161 -2.23 -21.88 19.59
C GLU A 161 -3.30 -20.83 19.85
N VAL A 162 -3.64 -20.03 18.83
CA VAL A 162 -4.74 -19.05 18.94
C VAL A 162 -6.07 -19.74 19.24
N LEU A 163 -6.38 -20.87 18.59
CA LEU A 163 -7.62 -21.59 18.81
C LEU A 163 -7.70 -22.16 20.23
N GLU A 164 -6.59 -22.69 20.76
CA GLU A 164 -6.53 -23.22 22.13
C GLU A 164 -6.69 -22.11 23.17
N GLU A 165 -6.01 -20.96 23.00
CA GLU A 165 -6.20 -19.79 23.87
C GLU A 165 -7.66 -19.30 23.90
N LEU A 166 -8.38 -19.48 22.79
CA LEU A 166 -9.75 -19.00 22.63
C LEU A 166 -10.81 -20.06 22.95
N ARG A 167 -10.41 -21.27 23.37
CA ARG A 167 -11.31 -22.40 23.59
C ARG A 167 -12.38 -22.13 24.64
N GLU A 168 -12.01 -21.46 25.73
CA GLU A 168 -12.92 -21.11 26.83
C GLU A 168 -13.56 -19.71 26.68
N PHE A 169 -13.32 -19.03 25.55
CA PHE A 169 -13.74 -17.66 25.33
C PHE A 169 -15.23 -17.58 24.96
N ASN A 170 -16.09 -17.68 25.97
CA ASN A 170 -17.55 -17.57 25.80
C ASN A 170 -18.00 -16.10 25.72
N ILE A 171 -18.62 -15.73 24.61
CA ILE A 171 -19.13 -14.38 24.37
C ILE A 171 -20.63 -14.40 24.28
N ILE A 172 -21.23 -13.44 24.97
CA ILE A 172 -22.65 -13.15 24.86
C ILE A 172 -22.77 -11.97 23.89
N PHE A 173 -23.38 -12.24 22.73
CA PHE A 173 -23.66 -11.23 21.72
C PHE A 173 -24.92 -10.42 22.07
N GLY A 174 -25.04 -9.22 21.51
CA GLY A 174 -26.25 -8.40 21.62
C GLY A 174 -26.15 -7.17 22.53
N LYS A 175 -26.84 -6.10 22.13
CA LYS A 175 -26.89 -4.82 22.86
C LYS A 175 -27.80 -4.93 24.10
N GLY A 176 -27.33 -4.51 25.27
CA GLY A 176 -28.12 -4.43 26.51
C GLY A 176 -27.90 -5.56 27.54
N GLN A 177 -27.08 -6.57 27.22
CA GLN A 177 -26.68 -7.60 28.17
C GLN A 177 -25.73 -7.03 29.24
N LYS A 178 -25.90 -7.41 30.52
CA LYS A 178 -24.96 -7.06 31.60
C LYS A 178 -23.57 -7.54 31.20
N LYS A 179 -22.65 -6.61 30.94
CA LYS A 179 -21.24 -6.94 30.68
C LYS A 179 -20.75 -7.77 31.87
N ARG A 180 -20.42 -9.05 31.65
CA ARG A 180 -19.71 -9.84 32.66
C ARG A 180 -18.47 -9.03 33.08
N PRO A 181 -18.12 -8.97 34.38
CA PRO A 181 -16.85 -8.41 34.78
C PRO A 181 -15.75 -9.14 34.00
N ARG A 182 -14.83 -8.38 33.42
CA ARG A 182 -13.74 -8.93 32.60
C ARG A 182 -13.06 -10.03 33.39
N ARG A 183 -13.09 -11.26 32.88
CA ARG A 183 -12.33 -12.37 33.47
C ARG A 183 -10.93 -12.53 32.88
N ASN A 184 -10.48 -11.62 32.01
CA ASN A 184 -9.11 -11.64 31.49
C ASN A 184 -8.65 -10.24 31.08
N ASP A 185 -7.50 -9.81 31.59
CA ASP A 185 -6.75 -8.60 31.20
C ASP A 185 -6.07 -8.73 29.83
N GLY A 186 -6.42 -9.77 29.07
CA GLY A 186 -5.81 -10.11 27.79
C GLY A 186 -6.25 -9.23 26.60
N PRO A 187 -5.43 -9.22 25.54
CA PRO A 187 -5.70 -8.49 24.30
C PRO A 187 -6.89 -9.04 23.51
N TRP A 188 -7.18 -10.35 23.62
CA TRP A 188 -8.34 -10.97 22.99
C TRP A 188 -9.66 -10.36 23.47
N LYS A 189 -10.54 -10.09 22.51
CA LYS A 189 -11.88 -9.54 22.70
C LYS A 189 -12.96 -10.51 22.28
N LYS A 190 -12.63 -11.43 21.37
CA LYS A 190 -13.50 -12.53 20.98
C LYS A 190 -12.76 -13.68 20.33
N ARG A 191 -13.39 -14.86 20.31
CA ARG A 191 -13.14 -15.88 19.31
C ARG A 191 -13.80 -15.43 18.00
N SER A 192 -13.01 -15.32 16.94
CA SER A 192 -13.51 -14.91 15.64
C SER A 192 -14.36 -16.02 15.00
N ILE A 193 -15.51 -15.66 14.42
CA ILE A 193 -16.38 -16.59 13.69
C ILE A 193 -15.67 -17.31 12.53
N PHE A 194 -14.61 -16.74 11.96
CA PHE A 194 -13.85 -17.41 10.90
C PHE A 194 -13.21 -18.73 11.38
N PHE A 195 -13.02 -18.95 12.68
CA PHE A 195 -12.59 -20.25 13.24
C PHE A 195 -13.67 -21.35 13.17
N GLU A 196 -14.86 -21.05 12.67
CA GLU A 196 -15.85 -22.07 12.29
C GLU A 196 -15.56 -22.69 10.92
N LEU A 197 -14.72 -22.05 10.10
CA LEU A 197 -14.24 -22.62 8.84
C LEU A 197 -13.14 -23.65 9.14
N PRO A 198 -13.27 -24.92 8.70
CA PRO A 198 -12.36 -26.00 9.10
C PRO A 198 -10.88 -25.74 8.81
N TYR A 199 -10.59 -25.04 7.71
CA TYR A 199 -9.23 -24.75 7.24
C TYR A 199 -8.62 -23.48 7.87
N TRP A 200 -9.40 -22.64 8.54
CA TRP A 200 -8.94 -21.32 9.00
C TRP A 200 -7.82 -21.40 10.05
N VAL A 201 -7.84 -22.45 10.87
CA VAL A 201 -6.80 -22.73 11.88
C VAL A 201 -5.42 -22.98 11.26
N HIS A 202 -5.38 -23.47 10.03
CA HIS A 202 -4.14 -23.74 9.29
C HIS A 202 -3.69 -22.55 8.42
N ASN A 203 -4.52 -21.50 8.32
CA ASN A 203 -4.20 -20.34 7.53
C ASN A 203 -3.19 -19.44 8.25
N LYS A 204 -2.02 -19.25 7.63
CA LYS A 204 -0.95 -18.39 8.16
C LYS A 204 -1.26 -16.90 7.97
N LEU A 205 -2.01 -16.53 6.93
CA LEU A 205 -2.39 -15.15 6.63
C LEU A 205 -3.92 -15.01 6.70
N ARG A 206 -4.44 -14.80 7.90
CA ARG A 206 -5.89 -14.72 8.16
C ARG A 206 -6.46 -13.33 7.86
N HIS A 207 -5.77 -12.29 8.33
CA HIS A 207 -6.21 -10.90 8.22
C HIS A 207 -5.04 -10.06 7.70
N ASN A 208 -5.22 -9.43 6.54
CA ASN A 208 -4.17 -8.64 5.90
C ASN A 208 -4.07 -7.26 6.54
N LEU A 209 -2.85 -6.77 6.58
CA LEU A 209 -2.53 -5.39 6.86
C LEU A 209 -2.88 -4.52 5.64
N ASP A 210 -3.60 -3.44 5.92
CA ASP A 210 -3.97 -2.45 4.91
C ASP A 210 -2.76 -1.58 4.53
N MET A 211 -1.99 -2.05 3.54
CA MET A 211 -0.77 -1.39 3.09
C MET A 211 -1.03 0.07 2.67
N MET A 212 -2.13 0.33 1.95
CA MET A 212 -2.51 1.67 1.50
C MET A 212 -2.62 2.65 2.68
N HIS A 213 -3.33 2.25 3.73
CA HIS A 213 -3.47 3.09 4.92
C HIS A 213 -2.20 3.17 5.76
N ILE A 214 -1.43 2.08 5.85
CA ILE A 214 -0.13 2.09 6.54
C ILE A 214 0.79 3.12 5.90
N GLU A 215 0.99 3.03 4.58
CA GLU A 215 1.85 3.94 3.83
C GLU A 215 1.37 5.39 3.94
N LYS A 216 0.05 5.63 3.78
CA LYS A 216 -0.52 6.97 3.95
C LYS A 216 -0.24 7.53 5.35
N ASN A 217 -0.45 6.75 6.42
CA ASN A 217 -0.22 7.22 7.79
C ASN A 217 1.25 7.53 8.07
N ILE A 218 2.17 6.75 7.47
CA ILE A 218 3.61 7.01 7.53
C ILE A 218 3.94 8.30 6.78
N CYS A 219 3.42 8.49 5.57
CA CYS A 219 3.57 9.71 4.78
C CYS A 219 3.06 10.95 5.54
N ASP A 220 1.85 10.86 6.14
CA ASP A 220 1.26 11.90 6.97
C ASP A 220 2.17 12.25 8.17
N SER A 221 2.80 11.24 8.78
CA SER A 221 3.73 11.41 9.91
C SER A 221 5.03 12.09 9.50
N PHE A 222 5.60 11.74 8.34
CA PHE A 222 6.78 12.43 7.81
C PHE A 222 6.48 13.87 7.42
N LEU A 223 5.45 14.10 6.60
CA LEU A 223 5.10 15.45 6.16
C LEU A 223 4.71 16.34 7.34
N GLY A 224 3.99 15.81 8.32
CA GLY A 224 3.65 16.52 9.55
C GLY A 224 4.87 16.91 10.38
N THR A 225 5.86 16.02 10.48
CA THR A 225 7.07 16.24 11.29
C THR A 225 8.09 17.11 10.58
N LEU A 226 8.41 16.83 9.32
CA LEU A 226 9.42 17.57 8.54
C LEU A 226 9.03 19.04 8.30
N LEU A 227 7.75 19.29 8.03
CA LEU A 227 7.26 20.66 7.81
C LEU A 227 6.87 21.39 9.11
N ASP A 228 6.97 20.72 10.27
CA ASP A 228 6.47 21.19 11.57
C ASP A 228 5.01 21.65 11.52
N ILE A 229 4.13 20.85 10.92
CA ILE A 229 2.71 21.20 10.79
C ILE A 229 2.05 21.15 12.18
N PRO A 230 1.42 22.25 12.65
CA PRO A 230 0.78 22.29 13.96
C PRO A 230 -0.21 21.15 14.17
N GLY A 231 -0.08 20.46 15.30
CA GLY A 231 -0.94 19.31 15.66
C GLY A 231 -0.67 18.01 14.88
N LYS A 232 0.23 18.01 13.91
CA LYS A 232 0.61 16.81 13.14
C LYS A 232 2.05 16.35 13.35
N SER A 233 2.96 17.27 13.69
CA SER A 233 4.35 16.92 13.98
C SER A 233 4.42 15.90 15.12
N LYS A 234 5.23 14.85 14.92
CA LYS A 234 5.55 13.88 15.99
C LYS A 234 6.63 14.43 16.92
N ASP A 235 7.34 15.48 16.53
CA ASP A 235 8.31 16.19 17.35
C ASP A 235 7.69 17.44 17.98
N HIS A 236 7.19 17.29 19.20
CA HIS A 236 6.57 18.36 19.98
C HIS A 236 7.14 18.41 21.41
N VAL A 237 6.82 19.45 22.18
CA VAL A 237 7.34 19.68 23.55
C VAL A 237 7.26 18.43 24.43
N ASN A 238 6.09 17.77 24.48
CA ASN A 238 5.93 16.54 25.28
C ASN A 238 6.84 15.39 24.81
N SER A 239 7.08 15.25 23.50
CA SER A 239 7.97 14.22 22.97
C SER A 239 9.42 14.45 23.40
N ARG A 240 9.84 15.71 23.58
CA ARG A 240 11.16 16.06 24.10
C ARG A 240 11.27 15.78 25.60
N TYR A 241 10.21 16.01 26.38
CA TYR A 241 10.17 15.56 27.78
C TYR A 241 10.20 14.03 27.89
N ASP A 242 9.60 13.29 26.96
CA ASP A 242 9.74 11.83 26.94
C ASP A 242 11.19 11.39 26.70
N LEU A 243 11.97 12.10 25.87
CA LEU A 243 13.42 11.84 25.73
C LEU A 243 14.15 12.02 27.07
N GLN A 244 13.77 13.03 27.86
CA GLN A 244 14.33 13.30 29.19
C GLN A 244 13.98 12.19 30.18
N GLU A 245 12.70 11.80 30.25
CA GLU A 245 12.23 10.69 31.12
C GLU A 245 12.92 9.36 30.74
N MET A 246 13.14 9.12 29.46
CA MET A 246 13.83 7.93 28.95
C MET A 246 15.37 8.01 29.12
N GLY A 247 15.93 9.16 29.48
CA GLY A 247 17.38 9.34 29.64
C GLY A 247 18.17 9.28 28.32
N ILE A 248 17.53 9.48 27.17
CA ILE A 248 18.15 9.36 25.84
C ILE A 248 18.27 10.72 25.15
N ARG A 249 19.20 10.82 24.18
CA ARG A 249 19.40 12.01 23.32
C ARG A 249 19.43 13.32 24.10
N LYS A 250 20.36 13.43 25.06
CA LYS A 250 20.49 14.57 25.99
C LYS A 250 20.52 15.92 25.26
N GLU A 251 21.13 15.96 24.08
CA GLU A 251 21.23 17.11 23.21
C GLU A 251 19.88 17.63 22.67
N LEU A 252 18.83 16.81 22.69
CA LEU A 252 17.48 17.17 22.24
C LEU A 252 16.49 17.41 23.39
N GLN A 253 16.90 17.19 24.65
CA GLN A 253 16.04 17.33 25.81
C GLN A 253 15.69 18.82 26.08
N PRO A 254 14.55 19.12 26.72
CA PRO A 254 14.15 20.49 27.02
C PRO A 254 15.14 21.16 27.99
N LEU A 255 15.61 22.37 27.64
CA LEU A 255 16.42 23.21 28.51
C LEU A 255 15.53 24.28 29.14
N LYS A 256 15.56 24.40 30.47
CA LYS A 256 14.87 25.48 31.18
C LYS A 256 15.82 26.65 31.34
N ASP A 257 15.37 27.85 30.98
CA ASP A 257 16.07 29.07 31.32
C ASP A 257 15.84 29.39 32.80
N ASP A 258 16.91 29.38 33.60
CA ASP A 258 16.89 29.63 35.05
C ASP A 258 16.35 31.02 35.40
N LYS A 259 16.36 31.98 34.47
CA LYS A 259 15.92 33.35 34.72
C LYS A 259 14.43 33.58 34.47
N ASN A 260 13.86 32.91 33.47
CA ASN A 260 12.51 33.21 32.96
C ASN A 260 11.56 32.01 32.95
N GLY A 261 12.03 30.80 33.30
CA GLY A 261 11.25 29.56 33.26
C GLY A 261 10.86 29.11 31.86
N LYS A 262 11.35 29.77 30.81
CA LYS A 262 11.05 29.46 29.42
C LYS A 262 11.78 28.19 28.98
N VAL A 263 11.05 27.31 28.28
CA VAL A 263 11.59 26.05 27.77
C VAL A 263 12.14 26.26 26.37
N HIS A 264 13.43 25.97 26.19
CA HIS A 264 14.13 26.00 24.91
C HIS A 264 14.32 24.59 24.37
N LEU A 265 13.97 24.38 23.09
CA LEU A 265 14.15 23.09 22.41
C LEU A 265 15.23 23.23 21.34
N ALA A 266 16.24 22.34 21.38
CA ALA A 266 17.25 22.26 20.34
C ALA A 266 16.64 21.73 19.03
N LYS A 267 17.13 22.27 17.90
CA LYS A 267 16.74 21.79 16.57
C LYS A 267 17.24 20.36 16.36
N ALA A 268 16.38 19.49 15.87
CA ALA A 268 16.77 18.14 15.52
C ALA A 268 17.48 18.12 14.17
N CYS A 269 18.16 17.01 13.84
CA CYS A 269 18.87 16.86 12.57
C CYS A 269 17.94 16.89 11.34
N TYR A 270 16.63 16.65 11.53
CA TYR A 270 15.61 16.71 10.49
C TYR A 270 14.83 18.05 10.47
N SER A 271 15.20 19.03 11.31
CA SER A 271 14.56 20.34 11.34
C SER A 271 15.01 21.20 10.16
N MET A 272 14.08 21.61 9.31
CA MET A 272 14.33 22.50 8.17
C MET A 272 14.14 23.98 8.52
N LYS A 273 14.97 24.85 7.95
CA LYS A 273 14.77 26.30 7.90
C LYS A 273 13.55 26.64 7.03
N PRO A 274 12.95 27.83 7.19
CA PRO A 274 11.83 28.25 6.34
C PRO A 274 12.11 28.18 4.83
N GLU A 275 13.31 28.54 4.40
CA GLU A 275 13.73 28.46 2.99
C GLU A 275 13.79 27.01 2.48
N GLU A 276 14.31 26.10 3.29
CA GLU A 276 14.37 24.66 3.02
C GLU A 276 12.95 24.06 2.93
N LYS A 277 12.04 24.45 3.84
CA LYS A 277 10.62 24.04 3.76
C LYS A 277 9.92 24.57 2.51
N ARG A 278 10.16 25.83 2.14
CA ARG A 278 9.64 26.43 0.90
C ARG A 278 10.17 25.69 -0.31
N LEU A 279 11.46 25.32 -0.32
CA LEU A 279 12.04 24.51 -1.40
C LEU A 279 11.39 23.13 -1.48
N PHE A 280 11.24 22.44 -0.35
CA PHE A 280 10.54 21.15 -0.25
C PHE A 280 9.12 21.24 -0.84
N CYS A 281 8.33 22.22 -0.40
CA CYS A 281 6.98 22.45 -0.91
C CYS A 281 6.98 22.83 -2.40
N THR A 282 7.96 23.62 -2.85
CA THR A 282 8.05 24.04 -4.26
C THR A 282 8.30 22.84 -5.18
N VAL A 283 9.13 21.88 -4.76
CA VAL A 283 9.32 20.61 -5.50
C VAL A 283 7.99 19.88 -5.67
N LEU A 284 7.22 19.73 -4.58
CA LEU A 284 5.91 19.06 -4.63
C LEU A 284 4.86 19.85 -5.43
N LYS A 285 4.92 21.19 -5.41
CA LYS A 285 3.98 22.06 -6.12
C LYS A 285 4.20 22.07 -7.63
N ASN A 286 5.45 21.99 -8.06
CA ASN A 286 5.82 22.14 -9.47
C ASN A 286 5.93 20.81 -10.23
N VAL A 287 5.75 19.68 -9.53
CA VAL A 287 5.81 18.36 -10.17
C VAL A 287 4.72 18.22 -11.24
N LYS A 288 5.10 17.66 -12.39
CA LYS A 288 4.17 17.23 -13.44
C LYS A 288 4.20 15.71 -13.50
N LEU A 289 3.06 15.08 -13.23
CA LEU A 289 2.91 13.63 -13.19
C LEU A 289 2.19 13.14 -14.47
N PRO A 290 2.46 11.90 -14.92
CA PRO A 290 1.68 11.31 -16.00
C PRO A 290 0.18 11.26 -15.66
N LYS A 291 -0.68 11.36 -16.69
CA LYS A 291 -2.14 11.31 -16.50
C LYS A 291 -2.53 10.00 -15.81
N GLY A 292 -3.44 10.07 -14.84
CA GLY A 292 -3.94 8.91 -14.10
C GLY A 292 -3.05 8.39 -12.97
N CYS A 293 -1.84 8.92 -12.79
CA CYS A 293 -0.91 8.48 -11.74
C CYS A 293 -1.27 9.01 -10.34
N ALA A 294 -1.57 10.29 -10.21
CA ALA A 294 -2.02 10.88 -8.96
C ALA A 294 -3.04 11.99 -9.24
N SER A 295 -3.67 12.52 -8.18
CA SER A 295 -4.45 13.74 -8.32
C SER A 295 -3.51 14.94 -8.53
N ASN A 296 -4.09 16.13 -8.76
CA ASN A 296 -3.28 17.34 -8.88
C ASN A 296 -2.71 17.77 -7.51
N ILE A 297 -1.57 17.17 -7.14
CA ILE A 297 -0.85 17.42 -5.88
C ILE A 297 -0.52 18.91 -5.72
N SER A 298 -0.27 19.63 -6.82
CA SER A 298 0.01 21.07 -6.81
C SER A 298 -1.06 21.87 -6.07
N HIS A 299 -2.34 21.53 -6.25
CA HIS A 299 -3.46 22.19 -5.57
C HIS A 299 -3.53 21.90 -4.06
N ARG A 300 -2.77 20.91 -3.57
CA ARG A 300 -2.71 20.50 -2.17
C ARG A 300 -1.53 21.12 -1.42
N VAL A 301 -0.64 21.81 -2.12
CA VAL A 301 0.59 22.38 -1.58
C VAL A 301 0.49 23.90 -1.44
N GLN A 302 0.73 24.37 -0.23
CA GLN A 302 0.71 25.77 0.18
C GLN A 302 2.14 26.18 0.55
N VAL A 303 2.85 26.79 -0.41
CA VAL A 303 4.29 27.07 -0.30
C VAL A 303 4.58 28.15 0.73
N GLU A 304 3.80 29.23 0.76
CA GLU A 304 4.00 30.33 1.72
C GLU A 304 3.73 29.88 3.15
N GLU A 305 2.70 29.08 3.34
CA GLU A 305 2.33 28.47 4.61
C GLU A 305 3.18 27.23 4.94
N MET A 306 4.11 26.85 4.06
CA MET A 306 5.02 25.70 4.19
C MET A 306 4.31 24.40 4.59
N LYS A 307 3.13 24.15 4.01
CA LYS A 307 2.29 23.00 4.39
C LYS A 307 1.66 22.33 3.19
N ILE A 308 1.34 21.06 3.37
CA ILE A 308 0.58 20.25 2.41
C ILE A 308 -0.63 19.66 3.13
N SER A 309 -1.80 19.71 2.49
CA SER A 309 -3.05 19.22 3.11
C SER A 309 -4.10 18.80 2.08
N GLY A 310 -5.00 17.90 2.49
CA GLY A 310 -6.15 17.50 1.67
C GLY A 310 -5.82 16.57 0.49
N TYR A 311 -4.63 16.00 0.44
CA TYR A 311 -4.27 14.94 -0.50
C TYR A 311 -4.87 13.59 -0.07
N LYS A 312 -5.01 12.66 -1.02
CA LYS A 312 -5.60 11.32 -0.83
C LYS A 312 -4.51 10.25 -0.68
N SER A 313 -4.92 9.03 -0.34
CA SER A 313 -3.99 7.87 -0.20
C SER A 313 -3.17 7.62 -1.46
N HIS A 314 -3.73 7.85 -2.64
CA HIS A 314 -3.02 7.67 -3.91
C HIS A 314 -1.92 8.72 -4.12
N ASP A 315 -2.17 9.96 -3.69
CA ASP A 315 -1.17 11.03 -3.71
C ASP A 315 -0.05 10.74 -2.70
N ALA A 316 -0.42 10.24 -1.51
CA ALA A 316 0.53 9.88 -0.47
C ALA A 316 1.51 8.79 -0.95
N ASN A 317 1.01 7.78 -1.66
CA ASN A 317 1.81 6.73 -2.29
C ASN A 317 2.80 7.32 -3.30
N PHE A 318 2.34 8.22 -4.19
CA PHE A 318 3.23 8.89 -5.14
C PHE A 318 4.28 9.76 -4.45
N ILE A 319 3.91 10.46 -3.38
CA ILE A 319 4.85 11.24 -2.59
C ILE A 319 5.92 10.32 -2.00
N MET A 320 5.54 9.23 -1.33
CA MET A 320 6.47 8.30 -0.70
C MET A 320 7.41 7.63 -1.72
N HIS A 321 6.86 7.12 -2.83
CA HIS A 321 7.60 6.36 -3.82
C HIS A 321 8.56 7.20 -4.67
N TYR A 322 8.20 8.44 -4.99
CA TYR A 322 8.88 9.21 -6.04
C TYR A 322 9.27 10.62 -5.63
N LEU A 323 8.40 11.35 -4.92
CA LEU A 323 8.61 12.79 -4.71
C LEU A 323 9.41 13.10 -3.46
N LEU A 324 9.24 12.30 -2.41
CA LEU A 324 9.91 12.49 -1.13
C LEU A 324 11.43 12.45 -1.32
N GLN A 325 11.93 11.46 -2.05
CA GLN A 325 13.35 11.34 -2.37
C GLN A 325 13.92 12.60 -3.04
N VAL A 326 13.20 13.22 -3.97
CA VAL A 326 13.66 14.44 -4.65
C VAL A 326 13.58 15.64 -3.71
N ALA A 327 12.51 15.72 -2.92
CA ALA A 327 12.24 16.84 -2.04
C ALA A 327 13.22 16.91 -0.87
N VAL A 328 13.75 15.78 -0.37
CA VAL A 328 14.62 15.75 0.82
C VAL A 328 16.11 15.95 0.53
N ILE A 329 16.60 15.55 -0.66
CA ILE A 329 18.05 15.50 -0.97
C ILE A 329 18.79 16.82 -0.74
N LYS A 330 18.15 17.95 -1.05
CA LYS A 330 18.79 19.28 -0.93
C LYS A 330 18.51 20.00 0.39
N VAL A 331 17.59 19.50 1.21
CA VAL A 331 17.06 20.21 2.38
C VAL A 331 17.31 19.48 3.70
N LEU A 332 17.63 18.18 3.66
CA LEU A 332 17.95 17.38 4.83
C LEU A 332 19.38 16.82 4.77
N PRO A 333 20.03 16.62 5.93
CA PRO A 333 21.33 15.95 6.00
C PRO A 333 21.33 14.56 5.35
N LYS A 334 22.50 14.12 4.88
CA LYS A 334 22.66 12.87 4.12
C LYS A 334 22.09 11.64 4.83
N ASN A 335 22.32 11.52 6.15
CA ASN A 335 21.82 10.39 6.94
C ASN A 335 20.28 10.35 6.99
N VAL A 336 19.63 11.51 7.14
CA VAL A 336 18.16 11.62 7.16
C VAL A 336 17.59 11.37 5.77
N SER A 337 18.14 12.02 4.74
CA SER A 337 17.72 11.85 3.36
C SER A 337 17.84 10.39 2.91
N LEU A 338 18.95 9.73 3.23
CA LEU A 338 19.17 8.33 2.85
C LEU A 338 18.14 7.40 3.48
N ALA A 339 17.83 7.54 4.78
CA ALA A 339 16.82 6.71 5.44
C ALA A 339 15.42 6.88 4.80
N LEU A 340 15.03 8.11 4.47
CA LEU A 340 13.76 8.40 3.81
C LEU A 340 13.70 7.86 2.37
N ILE A 341 14.81 7.98 1.62
CA ILE A 341 14.92 7.45 0.25
C ILE A 341 14.84 5.92 0.26
N ARG A 342 15.57 5.25 1.17
CA ARG A 342 15.52 3.79 1.34
C ARG A 342 14.09 3.33 1.65
N LEU A 343 13.39 4.01 2.55
CA LEU A 343 12.00 3.70 2.86
C LEU A 343 11.05 3.89 1.65
N GLY A 344 11.20 4.99 0.91
CA GLY A 344 10.42 5.24 -0.31
C GLY A 344 10.64 4.15 -1.37
N ASN A 345 11.90 3.74 -1.56
CA ASN A 345 12.27 2.64 -2.45
C ASN A 345 11.71 1.29 -1.98
N TYR A 346 11.73 1.03 -0.67
CA TYR A 346 11.10 -0.17 -0.10
C TYR A 346 9.61 -0.23 -0.45
N PHE A 347 8.84 0.82 -0.14
CA PHE A 347 7.41 0.87 -0.48
C PHE A 347 7.17 0.73 -1.98
N ARG A 348 7.96 1.42 -2.81
CA ARG A 348 7.88 1.32 -4.27
C ARG A 348 8.10 -0.12 -4.74
N THR A 349 9.06 -0.83 -4.15
CA THR A 349 9.44 -2.19 -4.55
C THR A 349 8.37 -3.20 -4.16
N ILE A 350 7.86 -3.14 -2.92
CA ILE A 350 6.79 -4.07 -2.47
C ILE A 350 5.45 -3.80 -3.17
N CYS A 351 5.27 -2.61 -3.74
CA CYS A 351 4.11 -2.23 -4.56
C CYS A 351 4.29 -2.53 -6.05
N SER A 352 5.41 -3.12 -6.45
CA SER A 352 5.66 -3.49 -7.84
C SER A 352 4.65 -4.52 -8.35
N LYS A 353 4.37 -4.48 -9.65
CA LYS A 353 3.56 -5.51 -10.34
C LYS A 353 4.27 -6.85 -10.42
N VAL A 354 5.59 -6.88 -10.27
CA VAL A 354 6.42 -8.09 -10.30
C VAL A 354 7.45 -7.99 -9.19
N ILE A 355 7.58 -9.04 -8.39
CA ILE A 355 8.57 -9.16 -7.32
C ILE A 355 9.23 -10.52 -7.44
N ARG A 356 10.56 -10.55 -7.45
CA ARG A 356 11.33 -11.80 -7.46
C ARG A 356 11.33 -12.39 -6.05
N GLN A 357 11.02 -13.68 -5.93
CA GLN A 357 10.99 -14.36 -4.63
C GLN A 357 12.33 -14.26 -3.89
N ASN A 358 13.45 -14.38 -4.62
CA ASN A 358 14.82 -14.30 -4.07
C ASN A 358 15.17 -12.93 -3.47
N ASP A 359 14.43 -11.87 -3.82
CA ASP A 359 14.66 -10.54 -3.27
C ASP A 359 13.83 -10.26 -2.01
N LEU A 360 12.83 -11.11 -1.68
CA LEU A 360 11.98 -10.91 -0.52
C LEU A 360 12.79 -10.95 0.79
N ASP A 361 13.73 -11.87 0.95
CA ASP A 361 14.55 -11.93 2.17
C ASP A 361 15.41 -10.68 2.33
N LYS A 362 15.98 -10.17 1.23
CA LYS A 362 16.72 -8.91 1.24
C LYS A 362 15.83 -7.73 1.60
N MET A 363 14.62 -7.66 1.06
CA MET A 363 13.65 -6.62 1.41
C MET A 363 13.24 -6.69 2.88
N GLN A 364 13.10 -7.90 3.44
CA GLN A 364 12.79 -8.10 4.85
C GLN A 364 13.91 -7.58 5.76
N SER A 365 15.17 -7.87 5.43
CA SER A 365 16.33 -7.32 6.15
C SER A 365 16.40 -5.79 6.00
N GLU A 366 16.22 -5.29 4.78
CA GLU A 366 16.29 -3.86 4.45
C GLU A 366 15.27 -3.02 5.23
N ILE A 367 14.01 -3.48 5.36
CA ILE A 367 13.01 -2.74 6.14
C ILE A 367 13.31 -2.71 7.64
N ILE A 368 13.95 -3.76 8.17
CA ILE A 368 14.39 -3.79 9.58
C ILE A 368 15.51 -2.77 9.79
N ASP A 369 16.49 -2.71 8.89
CA ASP A 369 17.56 -1.72 8.93
C ASP A 369 17.02 -0.29 8.82
N ILE A 370 16.10 -0.06 7.86
CA ILE A 370 15.44 1.23 7.69
C ILE A 370 14.69 1.63 8.97
N ALA A 371 13.94 0.71 9.59
CA ALA A 371 13.23 0.99 10.83
C ALA A 371 14.19 1.38 11.96
N CYS A 372 15.35 0.72 12.05
CA CYS A 372 16.40 1.04 13.01
C CYS A 372 17.06 2.40 12.73
N ASP A 373 17.36 2.71 11.46
CA ASP A 373 17.87 4.03 11.07
C ASP A 373 16.89 5.14 11.48
N LEU A 374 15.61 4.96 11.16
CA LEU A 374 14.56 5.91 11.55
C LEU A 374 14.50 6.05 13.08
N GLU A 375 14.61 4.95 13.83
CA GLU A 375 14.62 4.94 15.30
C GLU A 375 15.78 5.74 15.88
N THR A 376 16.89 5.91 15.16
CA THR A 376 18.02 6.75 15.60
C THR A 376 17.79 8.24 15.27
N ILE A 377 16.97 8.51 14.25
CA ILE A 377 16.71 9.86 13.73
C ILE A 377 15.53 10.51 14.45
N PHE A 378 14.35 9.89 14.42
CA PHE A 378 13.08 10.48 14.86
C PHE A 378 12.78 10.19 16.34
N PRO A 379 11.97 11.03 17.02
CA PRO A 379 11.64 10.81 18.43
C PRO A 379 10.74 9.58 18.60
N PRO A 380 10.72 8.94 19.78
CA PRO A 380 9.87 7.77 20.07
C PRO A 380 8.39 7.91 19.70
N THR A 381 7.84 9.11 19.81
CA THR A 381 6.45 9.45 19.43
C THR A 381 6.12 9.22 17.97
N PHE A 382 7.13 9.23 17.10
CA PHE A 382 7.03 8.91 15.68
C PHE A 382 6.63 7.44 15.49
N PHE A 383 7.11 6.55 16.36
CA PHE A 383 6.97 5.11 16.24
C PHE A 383 5.62 4.59 16.74
N ASP A 384 4.52 5.04 16.14
CA ASP A 384 3.21 4.41 16.39
C ASP A 384 3.02 3.11 15.60
N ILE A 385 1.90 2.44 15.84
CA ILE A 385 1.67 1.10 15.27
C ILE A 385 1.81 1.11 13.75
N MET A 386 1.39 2.19 13.07
CA MET A 386 1.47 2.25 11.61
C MET A 386 2.91 2.26 11.11
N THR A 387 3.85 2.84 11.85
CA THR A 387 5.28 2.80 11.50
C THR A 387 5.97 1.47 11.80
N HIS A 388 5.38 0.66 12.69
CA HIS A 388 5.88 -0.67 13.04
C HIS A 388 5.43 -1.73 12.03
N LEU A 389 4.19 -1.64 11.54
CA LEU A 389 3.60 -2.62 10.62
C LEU A 389 4.41 -2.92 9.33
N PRO A 390 5.21 -2.01 8.73
CA PRO A 390 6.00 -2.29 7.53
C PRO A 390 6.92 -3.50 7.62
N ILE A 391 7.44 -3.84 8.81
CA ILE A 391 8.32 -5.00 8.99
C ILE A 391 7.61 -6.34 8.72
N HIS A 392 6.27 -6.34 8.66
CA HIS A 392 5.44 -7.53 8.43
C HIS A 392 5.04 -7.71 6.97
N LEU A 393 5.11 -6.65 6.16
CA LEU A 393 4.53 -6.64 4.81
C LEU A 393 5.21 -7.64 3.87
N VAL A 394 6.52 -7.86 4.00
CA VAL A 394 7.23 -8.85 3.19
C VAL A 394 6.77 -10.26 3.49
N ASN A 395 6.56 -10.61 4.77
CA ASN A 395 5.99 -11.91 5.14
C ASN A 395 4.57 -12.07 4.62
N GLU A 396 3.74 -11.01 4.63
CA GLU A 396 2.43 -11.08 3.98
C GLU A 396 2.53 -11.28 2.46
N ILE A 397 3.54 -10.72 1.79
CA ILE A 397 3.77 -10.94 0.35
C ILE A 397 4.19 -12.38 0.08
N LYS A 398 5.04 -12.96 0.94
CA LYS A 398 5.43 -14.38 0.84
C LYS A 398 4.22 -15.31 0.95
N LEU A 399 3.25 -14.98 1.81
CA LEU A 399 2.08 -15.81 2.08
C LEU A 399 0.90 -15.56 1.14
N GLY A 400 0.60 -14.28 0.84
CA GLY A 400 -0.58 -13.84 0.12
C GLY A 400 -0.31 -13.30 -1.28
N GLY A 401 0.94 -13.34 -1.75
CA GLY A 401 1.33 -12.84 -3.07
C GLY A 401 1.40 -11.31 -3.15
N LEU A 402 1.34 -10.79 -4.37
CA LEU A 402 1.62 -9.39 -4.68
C LEU A 402 0.66 -8.42 -3.98
N THR A 403 1.20 -7.30 -3.49
CA THR A 403 0.46 -6.32 -2.69
C THR A 403 -0.73 -5.73 -3.45
N HIS A 404 -0.60 -5.48 -4.76
CA HIS A 404 -1.64 -4.84 -5.57
C HIS A 404 -2.95 -5.65 -5.65
N LEU A 405 -2.89 -6.97 -5.42
CA LEU A 405 -4.05 -7.86 -5.36
C LEU A 405 -4.79 -7.81 -4.01
N ARG A 406 -4.27 -7.03 -3.07
CA ARG A 406 -4.76 -6.89 -1.70
C ARG A 406 -4.93 -5.42 -1.31
N TRP A 407 -4.95 -4.54 -2.30
CA TRP A 407 -5.15 -3.10 -2.11
C TRP A 407 -6.59 -2.77 -1.74
N MET A 408 -6.74 -1.78 -0.86
CA MET A 408 -8.04 -1.22 -0.50
C MET A 408 -8.56 -0.17 -1.49
N TYR A 409 -7.74 0.31 -2.45
CA TYR A 409 -8.18 1.32 -3.42
C TYR A 409 -9.44 0.91 -4.23
N PRO A 410 -9.53 -0.31 -4.80
CA PRO A 410 -10.73 -0.71 -5.53
C PRO A 410 -11.96 -0.80 -4.62
N LEU A 411 -11.78 -1.27 -3.39
CA LEU A 411 -12.84 -1.37 -2.39
C LEU A 411 -13.33 0.01 -1.96
N GLU A 412 -12.44 0.96 -1.65
CA GLU A 412 -12.83 2.33 -1.32
C GLU A 412 -13.52 3.06 -2.49
N LYS A 413 -13.11 2.78 -3.73
CA LYS A 413 -13.78 3.30 -4.93
C LYS A 413 -15.20 2.76 -5.05
N ASN A 414 -15.42 1.48 -4.77
CA ASN A 414 -16.76 0.89 -4.69
C ASN A 414 -17.58 1.46 -3.54
N LEU A 415 -17.00 1.65 -2.36
CA LEU A 415 -17.68 2.30 -1.23
C LEU A 415 -18.11 3.73 -1.58
N CYS A 416 -17.30 4.47 -2.36
CA CYS A 416 -17.71 5.78 -2.87
C CYS A 416 -18.92 5.68 -3.81
N LYS A 417 -18.99 4.64 -4.63
CA LYS A 417 -20.13 4.39 -5.53
C LYS A 417 -21.39 4.01 -4.75
N TYR A 418 -21.26 3.15 -3.73
CA TYR A 418 -22.38 2.79 -2.86
C TYR A 418 -22.95 4.00 -2.12
N LYS A 419 -22.10 4.94 -1.69
CA LYS A 419 -22.57 6.22 -1.13
C LYS A 419 -23.42 7.02 -2.13
N ALA A 420 -23.13 6.94 -3.42
CA ALA A 420 -23.93 7.59 -4.47
C ALA A 420 -25.28 6.90 -4.72
N PHE A 421 -25.44 5.62 -4.33
CA PHE A 421 -26.72 4.92 -4.39
C PHE A 421 -27.70 5.34 -3.30
N VAL A 422 -27.22 5.96 -2.22
CA VAL A 422 -28.07 6.42 -1.11
C VAL A 422 -28.96 7.59 -1.54
N ARG A 423 -30.14 7.27 -2.08
CA ARG A 423 -31.19 8.23 -2.43
C ARG A 423 -32.10 8.54 -1.24
N ASN A 424 -32.35 7.54 -0.39
CA ASN A 424 -33.08 7.72 0.85
C ASN A 424 -32.14 7.58 2.07
N ARG A 425 -31.91 8.69 2.78
CA ARG A 425 -31.03 8.73 3.96
C ARG A 425 -31.63 8.08 5.20
N THR A 426 -32.94 7.80 5.25
CA THR A 426 -33.55 7.07 6.37
C THR A 426 -33.32 5.56 6.28
N HIS A 427 -33.07 5.04 5.08
CA HIS A 427 -32.79 3.64 4.80
C HIS A 427 -31.58 3.51 3.84
N PRO A 428 -30.37 3.90 4.28
CA PRO A 428 -29.21 3.91 3.41
C PRO A 428 -28.80 2.50 2.98
N GLU A 429 -28.96 1.49 3.83
CA GLU A 429 -28.68 0.09 3.49
C GLU A 429 -29.56 -0.42 2.33
N ALA A 430 -30.88 -0.19 2.43
CA ALA A 430 -31.82 -0.58 1.38
C ALA A 430 -31.53 0.16 0.07
N SER A 431 -31.23 1.46 0.14
CA SER A 431 -30.85 2.24 -1.04
C SER A 431 -29.59 1.70 -1.73
N ILE A 432 -28.60 1.26 -0.94
CA ILE A 432 -27.37 0.64 -1.48
C ILE A 432 -27.70 -0.70 -2.12
N ALA A 433 -28.51 -1.55 -1.46
CA ALA A 433 -28.88 -2.86 -1.98
C ALA A 433 -29.62 -2.76 -3.32
N GLU A 434 -30.62 -1.87 -3.42
CA GLU A 434 -31.36 -1.63 -4.66
C GLU A 434 -30.44 -1.10 -5.78
N GLY A 435 -29.59 -0.12 -5.45
CA GLY A 435 -28.65 0.45 -6.43
C GLY A 435 -27.62 -0.55 -6.92
N PHE A 436 -27.11 -1.41 -6.02
CA PHE A 436 -26.20 -2.49 -6.38
C PHE A 436 -26.89 -3.53 -7.27
N LEU A 437 -28.08 -4.01 -6.90
CA LEU A 437 -28.82 -5.00 -7.68
C LEU A 437 -29.14 -4.50 -9.09
N ALA A 438 -29.59 -3.25 -9.22
CA ALA A 438 -29.86 -2.65 -10.52
C ALA A 438 -28.59 -2.62 -11.39
N GLU A 439 -27.45 -2.28 -10.80
CA GLU A 439 -26.18 -2.25 -11.51
C GLU A 439 -25.65 -3.63 -11.87
N GLU A 440 -25.79 -4.62 -10.99
CA GLU A 440 -25.42 -6.01 -11.24
C GLU A 440 -26.22 -6.59 -12.41
N CYS A 441 -27.54 -6.38 -12.43
CA CYS A 441 -28.40 -6.75 -13.55
C CYS A 441 -27.95 -6.10 -14.87
N LEU A 442 -27.63 -4.79 -14.85
CA LEU A 442 -27.13 -4.10 -16.04
C LEU A 442 -25.77 -4.63 -16.49
N ASN A 443 -24.86 -4.92 -15.55
CA ASN A 443 -23.58 -5.52 -15.86
C ASN A 443 -23.78 -6.91 -16.51
N PHE A 444 -24.65 -7.74 -15.95
CA PHE A 444 -24.95 -9.06 -16.51
C PHE A 444 -25.54 -8.97 -17.93
N CYS A 445 -26.59 -8.17 -18.13
CA CYS A 445 -27.18 -7.95 -19.45
C CYS A 445 -26.15 -7.44 -20.47
N SER A 446 -25.22 -6.60 -20.03
CA SER A 446 -24.20 -6.03 -20.90
C SER A 446 -23.22 -7.05 -21.50
N ARG A 447 -23.16 -8.28 -20.97
CA ARG A 447 -22.36 -9.37 -21.56
C ARG A 447 -22.98 -9.95 -22.84
N TYR A 448 -24.27 -9.73 -23.05
CA TYR A 448 -25.04 -10.28 -24.18
C TYR A 448 -25.43 -9.21 -25.19
N LEU A 449 -24.99 -7.97 -25.00
CA LEU A 449 -25.22 -6.89 -25.96
C LEU A 449 -24.27 -7.05 -27.14
N HIS A 450 -24.76 -6.70 -28.33
CA HIS A 450 -23.98 -6.70 -29.57
C HIS A 450 -22.71 -5.85 -29.43
N ASP A 451 -21.61 -6.25 -30.07
CA ASP A 451 -20.27 -5.63 -29.94
C ASP A 451 -20.23 -4.13 -30.28
N GLY A 452 -21.16 -3.69 -31.14
CA GLY A 452 -21.35 -2.26 -31.43
C GLY A 452 -21.87 -1.41 -30.26
N VAL A 453 -22.32 -2.03 -29.15
CA VAL A 453 -22.81 -1.34 -27.96
C VAL A 453 -21.67 -1.17 -26.95
N LYS A 454 -21.37 0.08 -26.60
CA LYS A 454 -20.37 0.41 -25.57
C LYS A 454 -20.88 0.03 -24.17
N THR A 455 -20.44 -1.13 -23.68
CA THR A 455 -20.76 -1.66 -22.36
C THR A 455 -19.68 -1.29 -21.33
N ARG A 456 -19.86 -1.66 -20.07
CA ARG A 456 -18.82 -1.46 -19.05
C ARG A 456 -17.59 -2.34 -19.27
N PHE A 457 -17.74 -3.43 -20.00
CA PHE A 457 -16.65 -4.32 -20.38
C PHE A 457 -15.89 -3.81 -21.61
N SER A 458 -16.57 -3.14 -22.55
CA SER A 458 -15.97 -2.60 -23.78
C SER A 458 -15.62 -1.10 -23.71
N ARG A 459 -16.08 -0.35 -22.70
CA ARG A 459 -15.65 1.04 -22.48
C ARG A 459 -14.27 1.09 -21.86
N TYR A 460 -13.36 1.81 -22.51
CA TYR A 460 -12.16 2.32 -21.88
C TYR A 460 -12.52 3.27 -20.72
N GLN A 461 -11.80 3.18 -19.60
CA GLN A 461 -12.17 3.81 -18.33
C GLN A 461 -12.08 5.35 -18.32
N THR A 462 -11.62 5.97 -19.41
CA THR A 462 -11.48 7.43 -19.52
C THR A 462 -12.35 7.96 -20.67
N GLU A 463 -13.17 8.99 -20.40
CA GLU A 463 -13.95 9.73 -21.43
C GLU A 463 -13.10 10.34 -22.56
N ASP A 464 -11.77 10.31 -22.43
CA ASP A 464 -10.80 10.84 -23.40
C ASP A 464 -10.15 9.76 -24.28
N ASP A 465 -10.55 8.49 -24.13
CA ASP A 465 -10.09 7.37 -24.98
C ASP A 465 -10.94 7.25 -26.27
N GLU A 466 -11.72 8.29 -26.61
CA GLU A 466 -12.27 8.47 -27.95
C GLU A 466 -11.14 8.90 -28.89
N GLY A 467 -10.39 7.90 -29.39
CA GLY A 467 -9.60 8.08 -30.60
C GLY A 467 -10.50 8.55 -31.75
N ILE A 468 -9.92 9.35 -32.65
CA ILE A 468 -10.48 9.55 -33.97
C ILE A 468 -10.53 8.16 -34.60
N GLN A 469 -11.72 7.55 -34.69
CA GLN A 469 -11.92 6.41 -35.57
C GLN A 469 -11.74 6.96 -36.99
N ILE A 470 -10.56 6.71 -37.58
CA ILE A 470 -10.42 6.79 -39.02
C ILE A 470 -11.06 5.49 -39.52
N GLU A 471 -12.10 5.60 -40.34
CA GLU A 471 -12.69 4.46 -41.03
C GLU A 471 -11.58 3.69 -41.76
N GLY A 472 -11.39 2.41 -41.42
CA GLY A 472 -10.55 1.48 -42.18
C GLY A 472 -9.25 0.98 -41.53
N ASP A 473 -8.99 1.21 -40.24
CA ASP A 473 -7.84 0.58 -39.56
C ASP A 473 -8.23 -0.77 -38.92
N ASP A 474 -7.82 -1.87 -39.54
CA ASP A 474 -7.96 -3.26 -39.08
C ASP A 474 -7.00 -3.61 -37.92
N SER A 475 -6.58 -2.62 -37.14
CA SER A 475 -5.65 -2.86 -36.03
C SER A 475 -6.38 -3.48 -34.83
N SER A 476 -5.75 -4.50 -34.26
CA SER A 476 -6.27 -5.22 -33.09
C SER A 476 -6.63 -4.22 -31.98
N PRO A 477 -7.83 -4.31 -31.38
CA PRO A 477 -8.24 -3.42 -30.28
C PRO A 477 -7.34 -3.54 -29.03
N ILE A 478 -6.44 -4.53 -29.00
CA ILE A 478 -5.48 -4.77 -27.93
C ILE A 478 -4.19 -3.95 -28.14
N PHE A 479 -3.82 -3.60 -29.37
CA PHE A 479 -2.59 -2.84 -29.69
C PHE A 479 -2.83 -1.81 -30.80
N PRO A 480 -3.41 -0.63 -30.47
CA PRO A 480 -3.59 0.42 -31.46
C PRO A 480 -2.24 0.99 -31.91
N ASN A 481 -2.10 1.22 -33.22
CA ASN A 481 -0.89 1.81 -33.82
C ASN A 481 -0.69 3.30 -33.49
N ILE A 482 -1.71 3.94 -32.89
CA ILE A 482 -1.73 5.37 -32.56
C ILE A 482 -1.92 5.54 -31.06
N GLY A 483 -0.96 6.19 -30.39
CA GLY A 483 -1.06 6.56 -28.98
C GLY A 483 -2.06 7.70 -28.73
N HIS A 484 -2.47 7.91 -27.48
CA HIS A 484 -3.43 8.94 -27.10
C HIS A 484 -2.76 10.28 -26.75
N PRO A 485 -3.28 11.43 -27.21
CA PRO A 485 -2.74 12.73 -26.85
C PRO A 485 -2.96 13.04 -25.36
N ILE A 486 -1.90 13.47 -24.67
CA ILE A 486 -1.95 13.86 -23.26
C ILE A 486 -2.43 15.32 -23.14
N GLY A 487 -3.65 15.55 -22.64
CA GLY A 487 -4.21 16.89 -22.41
C GLY A 487 -5.67 16.90 -21.95
N SER A 488 -6.19 18.05 -21.47
CA SER A 488 -7.61 18.19 -21.10
C SER A 488 -8.48 18.56 -22.31
N LYS A 489 -9.79 18.26 -22.24
CA LYS A 489 -10.84 18.58 -23.24
C LYS A 489 -10.75 20.00 -23.85
N ASN A 490 -10.28 21.00 -23.08
CA ASN A 490 -10.21 22.39 -23.55
C ASN A 490 -8.93 22.72 -24.35
N LYS A 491 -7.94 21.82 -24.37
CA LYS A 491 -6.72 21.89 -25.20
C LYS A 491 -6.75 20.90 -26.37
N ARG A 492 -7.95 20.52 -26.84
CA ARG A 492 -8.15 19.60 -27.98
C ARG A 492 -7.62 20.09 -29.33
N LYS A 493 -7.06 21.30 -29.42
CA LYS A 493 -6.03 21.63 -30.41
C LYS A 493 -4.66 21.24 -29.86
N GLY A 494 -4.45 19.94 -29.61
CA GLY A 494 -3.10 19.46 -29.35
C GLY A 494 -2.27 19.82 -30.56
N LYS A 495 -1.14 20.51 -30.39
CA LYS A 495 -0.12 20.51 -31.44
C LYS A 495 0.28 19.05 -31.58
N THR A 496 -0.05 18.45 -32.72
CA THR A 496 0.59 17.21 -33.14
C THR A 496 2.08 17.47 -33.05
N PHE A 497 2.74 16.67 -32.22
CA PHE A 497 4.17 16.71 -32.11
C PHE A 497 4.68 15.62 -33.03
N ASP A 498 5.01 16.02 -34.26
CA ASP A 498 5.68 15.12 -35.18
C ASP A 498 7.09 14.91 -34.65
N MET A 499 7.33 13.73 -34.10
CA MET A 499 8.68 13.28 -33.79
C MET A 499 9.40 13.13 -35.13
N ASP A 500 10.44 13.93 -35.34
CA ASP A 500 11.36 13.65 -36.44
C ASP A 500 12.04 12.28 -36.23
N LEU A 501 12.65 11.75 -37.28
CA LEU A 501 13.32 10.45 -37.25
C LEU A 501 14.39 10.37 -36.15
N GLN A 502 15.05 11.49 -35.84
CA GLN A 502 16.08 11.54 -34.82
C GLN A 502 15.45 11.35 -33.44
N LEU A 503 14.40 12.09 -33.12
CA LEU A 503 13.72 12.04 -31.85
C LEU A 503 13.01 10.70 -31.62
N TRP A 504 12.48 10.09 -32.69
CA TRP A 504 11.96 8.71 -32.65
C TRP A 504 13.05 7.72 -32.23
N SER A 505 14.23 7.78 -32.85
CA SER A 505 15.35 6.91 -32.49
C SER A 505 15.85 7.20 -31.07
N GLU A 506 15.89 8.47 -30.65
CA GLU A 506 16.27 8.84 -29.29
C GLU A 506 15.27 8.32 -28.24
N ALA A 507 13.97 8.34 -28.54
CA ALA A 507 12.91 7.80 -27.68
C ALA A 507 12.96 6.27 -27.59
N HIS A 508 13.08 5.57 -28.73
CA HIS A 508 13.30 4.12 -28.76
C HIS A 508 14.52 3.70 -27.97
N ARG A 509 15.63 4.39 -28.20
CA ARG A 509 16.87 4.21 -27.45
C ARG A 509 16.63 4.36 -25.95
N TYR A 510 15.97 5.45 -25.53
CA TYR A 510 15.66 5.67 -24.12
C TYR A 510 14.85 4.51 -23.53
N VAL A 511 13.82 4.04 -24.22
CA VAL A 511 13.01 2.90 -23.77
C VAL A 511 13.88 1.66 -23.64
N LEU A 512 14.63 1.27 -24.68
CA LEU A 512 15.47 0.06 -24.70
C LEU A 512 16.48 0.04 -23.55
N PHE A 513 17.16 1.16 -23.28
CA PHE A 513 18.14 1.28 -22.20
C PHE A 513 17.53 1.36 -20.79
N ASN A 514 16.20 1.47 -20.66
CA ASN A 514 15.52 1.62 -19.38
C ASN A 514 14.35 0.62 -19.21
N THR A 515 14.31 -0.46 -19.99
CA THR A 515 13.26 -1.49 -19.89
C THR A 515 13.36 -2.30 -18.59
N GLY A 516 14.57 -2.53 -18.09
CA GLY A 516 14.81 -3.44 -16.97
C GLY A 516 14.55 -4.92 -17.30
N ASP A 517 14.42 -5.26 -18.57
CA ASP A 517 14.24 -6.63 -19.05
C ASP A 517 15.60 -7.36 -19.15
N GLU A 518 15.68 -8.58 -18.62
CA GLU A 518 16.95 -9.32 -18.58
C GLU A 518 17.51 -9.69 -19.95
N GLN A 519 16.64 -9.96 -20.93
CA GLN A 519 17.07 -10.31 -22.29
C GLN A 519 17.60 -9.06 -23.00
N VAL A 520 16.90 -7.93 -22.86
CA VAL A 520 17.36 -6.65 -23.41
C VAL A 520 18.69 -6.22 -22.77
N GLU A 521 18.84 -6.37 -21.45
CA GLU A 521 20.11 -6.08 -20.76
C GLU A 521 21.26 -6.99 -21.23
N ALA A 522 20.99 -8.26 -21.52
CA ALA A 522 21.97 -9.17 -22.10
C ALA A 522 22.44 -8.67 -23.49
N PHE A 523 21.51 -8.26 -24.34
CA PHE A 523 21.85 -7.67 -25.65
C PHE A 523 22.61 -6.33 -25.52
N ILE A 524 22.24 -5.47 -24.57
CA ILE A 524 22.98 -4.23 -24.27
C ILE A 524 24.43 -4.56 -23.93
N LYS A 525 24.65 -5.55 -23.06
CA LYS A 525 25.99 -5.99 -22.64
C LYS A 525 26.78 -6.60 -23.81
N GLU A 526 26.14 -7.43 -24.63
CA GLU A 526 26.74 -8.02 -25.83
C GLU A 526 27.21 -6.93 -26.79
N HIS A 527 26.36 -5.95 -27.09
CA HIS A 527 26.73 -4.86 -27.99
C HIS A 527 27.83 -3.96 -27.40
N LYS A 528 27.83 -3.69 -26.08
CA LYS A 528 28.94 -2.97 -25.42
C LYS A 528 30.27 -3.69 -25.61
N ASN A 529 30.29 -5.02 -25.45
CA ASN A 529 31.48 -5.84 -25.64
C ASN A 529 31.93 -5.83 -27.11
N PHE A 530 30.98 -5.93 -28.05
CA PHE A 530 31.26 -5.85 -29.48
C PHE A 530 31.96 -4.53 -29.85
N ILE A 531 31.41 -3.39 -29.42
CA ILE A 531 32.01 -2.06 -29.65
C ILE A 531 33.37 -1.93 -28.96
N ASN A 532 33.52 -2.45 -27.75
CA ASN A 532 34.79 -2.39 -27.02
C ASN A 532 35.92 -3.12 -27.75
N ASN A 533 35.60 -4.24 -28.43
CA ASN A 533 36.55 -5.08 -29.14
C ASN A 533 36.84 -4.60 -30.57
N HIS A 534 35.84 -4.01 -31.26
CA HIS A 534 35.96 -3.68 -32.69
C HIS A 534 36.25 -2.19 -32.97
N THR A 535 36.03 -1.31 -32.00
CA THR A 535 36.25 0.14 -32.18
C THR A 535 37.50 0.61 -31.43
N LYS A 536 38.45 1.22 -32.15
CA LYS A 536 39.58 1.95 -31.53
C LYS A 536 39.13 3.38 -31.16
N GLY A 537 39.35 3.78 -29.90
CA GLY A 537 38.96 5.10 -29.42
C GLY A 537 38.84 5.18 -27.89
N ASN A 538 38.63 6.39 -27.37
CA ASN A 538 38.43 6.62 -25.94
C ASN A 538 37.04 6.12 -25.48
N ALA A 539 36.86 5.98 -24.16
CA ALA A 539 35.64 5.44 -23.57
C ALA A 539 34.38 6.24 -23.96
N TRP A 540 34.50 7.55 -24.13
CA TRP A 540 33.40 8.42 -24.53
C TRP A 540 32.94 8.14 -25.96
N LEU A 541 33.87 7.98 -26.91
CA LEU A 541 33.56 7.64 -28.29
C LEU A 541 32.88 6.26 -28.38
N LYS A 542 33.38 5.27 -27.63
CA LYS A 542 32.78 3.94 -27.55
C LYS A 542 31.34 3.97 -26.99
N ALA A 543 31.12 4.73 -25.91
CA ALA A 543 29.78 4.91 -25.34
C ALA A 543 28.83 5.61 -26.34
N ARG A 544 29.33 6.60 -27.09
CA ARG A 544 28.54 7.32 -28.10
C ARG A 544 28.13 6.42 -29.27
N ILE A 545 29.05 5.59 -29.76
CA ILE A 545 28.80 4.63 -30.84
C ILE A 545 27.82 3.56 -30.38
N HIS A 546 28.07 2.94 -29.22
CA HIS A 546 27.15 1.98 -28.62
C HIS A 546 25.74 2.54 -28.49
N SER A 547 25.61 3.76 -27.97
CA SER A 547 24.32 4.43 -27.81
C SER A 547 23.59 4.67 -29.14
N ARG A 548 24.30 4.98 -30.23
CA ARG A 548 23.71 5.27 -31.54
C ARG A 548 23.38 4.03 -32.36
N GLU A 549 24.22 3.00 -32.28
CA GLU A 549 24.12 1.83 -33.15
C GLU A 549 23.31 0.68 -32.54
N PHE A 550 23.07 0.70 -31.22
CA PHE A 550 22.43 -0.41 -30.52
C PHE A 550 21.05 -0.76 -31.08
N GLU A 551 20.20 0.23 -31.40
CA GLU A 551 18.85 -0.01 -31.92
C GLU A 551 18.90 -0.80 -33.24
N ASN A 552 19.74 -0.37 -34.18
CA ASN A 552 19.89 -1.03 -35.48
C ASN A 552 20.56 -2.40 -35.34
N TRP A 553 21.59 -2.51 -34.51
CA TRP A 553 22.26 -3.77 -34.21
C TRP A 553 21.30 -4.80 -33.62
N LEU A 554 20.46 -4.38 -32.65
CA LEU A 554 19.46 -5.23 -32.03
C LEU A 554 18.40 -5.67 -33.04
N ARG A 555 17.92 -4.76 -33.90
CA ARG A 555 16.94 -5.07 -34.95
C ARG A 555 17.46 -6.15 -35.89
N GLU A 556 18.70 -6.07 -36.34
CA GLU A 556 19.32 -7.09 -37.19
C GLU A 556 19.58 -8.41 -36.44
N LYS A 557 19.96 -8.33 -35.16
CA LYS A 557 20.18 -9.51 -34.33
C LYS A 557 18.89 -10.32 -34.13
N VAL A 558 17.78 -9.64 -33.87
CA VAL A 558 16.48 -10.27 -33.54
C VAL A 558 15.74 -10.78 -34.79
N LYS A 559 15.99 -10.21 -35.98
CA LYS A 559 15.46 -10.74 -37.25
C LYS A 559 15.82 -12.21 -37.51
N ASN A 560 16.95 -12.67 -36.96
CA ASN A 560 17.47 -14.02 -37.14
C ASN A 560 17.10 -14.96 -35.98
N VAL A 561 16.25 -14.53 -35.05
CA VAL A 561 15.76 -15.36 -33.94
C VAL A 561 14.50 -16.07 -34.39
N GLU A 562 14.55 -17.41 -34.48
CA GLU A 562 13.35 -18.21 -34.73
C GLU A 562 12.38 -18.10 -33.54
N VAL A 563 11.23 -17.45 -33.76
CA VAL A 563 10.16 -17.38 -32.77
C VAL A 563 9.29 -18.63 -32.92
N PRO A 564 9.07 -19.42 -31.85
CA PRO A 564 8.17 -20.57 -31.87
C PRO A 564 6.76 -20.21 -32.36
N ASN A 565 6.14 -21.08 -33.16
CA ASN A 565 4.82 -20.83 -33.77
C ASN A 565 3.68 -20.54 -32.78
N HIS A 566 3.85 -20.82 -31.48
CA HIS A 566 2.83 -20.53 -30.46
C HIS A 566 2.87 -19.09 -29.92
N LEU A 567 3.85 -18.28 -30.37
CA LEU A 567 4.01 -16.86 -30.02
C LEU A 567 3.82 -15.92 -31.23
N ARG A 568 3.59 -16.48 -32.43
CA ARG A 568 3.09 -15.74 -33.60
C ARG A 568 1.58 -15.74 -33.57
#